data_AF-A0A1B1AHF5-F1
#
_entry.id   AF-A0A1B1AHF5-F1
#
_cell.length_a   1.000
_cell.length_b   1.000
_cell.length_c   1.000
_cell.angle_alpha   90.00
_cell.angle_beta   90.00
_cell.angle_gamma   90.00
#
_symmetry.space_group_name_H-M   'P 1'
#
loop_
_entity.id
_entity.type
_entity.pdbx_description
1 polymer ?
#
loop_
_entity_poly.entity_id
_entity_poly.type
_entity_poly.pdbx_seq_one_letter_code
_entity_poly.pdbx_strand_id
1 'polypeptide(L)'
;MRAPKQPSREPVIKRLRRAEGHLRAITRLLATTRSTVNIAQQIRAVEAAVAHAKQQLIHDHMQHCVERRDLSGDALRELRQLAKFL
;
A
#
# COMPACT_ATOMS: atom_id res chain seq x y z
N MET A 1 -21.49 -6.09 -23.40
CA MET A 1 -20.02 -5.89 -23.33
C MET A 1 -19.62 -5.77 -21.87
N ARG A 2 -18.78 -6.68 -21.35
CA ARG A 2 -18.41 -6.71 -19.92
C ARG A 2 -17.21 -5.77 -19.70
N ALA A 3 -17.34 -4.79 -18.82
CA ALA A 3 -16.24 -3.89 -18.48
C ALA A 3 -15.02 -4.68 -17.96
N PRO A 4 -13.78 -4.30 -18.31
CA PRO A 4 -12.58 -5.00 -17.85
C PRO A 4 -12.48 -4.91 -16.32
N LYS A 5 -12.31 -6.08 -15.68
CA LYS A 5 -12.22 -6.21 -14.22
C LYS A 5 -10.92 -5.54 -13.77
N GLN A 6 -11.00 -4.45 -13.00
CA GLN A 6 -9.80 -3.88 -12.39
C GLN A 6 -9.16 -4.90 -11.43
N PRO A 7 -7.83 -4.91 -11.28
CA PRO A 7 -7.18 -5.79 -10.32
C PRO A 7 -7.80 -5.59 -8.93
N SER A 8 -8.07 -6.71 -8.26
CA SER A 8 -8.77 -6.67 -6.98
C SER A 8 -7.93 -5.91 -5.97
N ARG A 9 -8.44 -4.76 -5.51
CA ARG A 9 -7.81 -3.95 -4.46
C ARG A 9 -7.98 -4.57 -3.06
N GLU A 10 -8.70 -5.69 -2.94
CA GLU A 10 -8.96 -6.34 -1.65
C GLU A 10 -7.71 -6.69 -0.85
N PRO A 11 -6.62 -7.24 -1.43
CA PRO A 11 -5.42 -7.59 -0.67
C PRO A 11 -4.77 -6.35 -0.04
N VAL A 12 -4.66 -5.26 -0.82
CA VAL A 12 -4.13 -3.97 -0.36
C VAL A 12 -5.01 -3.41 0.76
N ILE A 13 -6.34 -3.41 0.58
CA ILE A 13 -7.30 -2.96 1.60
C ILE A 13 -7.16 -3.78 2.89
N LYS A 14 -7.07 -5.12 2.80
CA LYS A 14 -6.88 -6.00 3.95
C LYS A 14 -5.58 -5.69 4.69
N ARG A 15 -4.50 -5.39 3.97
CA ARG A 15 -3.19 -5.05 4.55
C ARG A 15 -3.23 -3.70 5.27
N LEU A 16 -3.85 -2.69 4.65
CA LEU A 16 -4.04 -1.37 5.26
C LEU A 16 -4.92 -1.45 6.52
N ARG A 17 -6.02 -2.21 6.51
CA ARG A 17 -6.86 -2.42 7.70
C ARG A 17 -6.10 -3.07 8.86
N ARG A 18 -5.18 -4.00 8.57
CA ARG A 18 -4.31 -4.59 9.60
C ARG A 18 -3.35 -3.56 10.17
N ALA A 19 -2.71 -2.76 9.31
CA ALA A 19 -1.82 -1.67 9.73
C ALA A 19 -2.55 -0.63 10.58
N GLU A 20 -3.78 -0.28 10.21
CA GLU A 20 -4.68 0.61 10.95
C GLU A 20 -5.00 0.06 12.35
N GLY A 21 -5.33 -1.23 12.45
CA GLY A 21 -5.55 -1.90 13.74
C GLY A 21 -4.29 -1.89 14.62
N HIS A 22 -3.13 -2.12 14.03
CA HIS A 22 -1.85 -2.11 14.73
C HIS A 22 -1.50 -0.70 15.22
N LEU A 23 -1.67 0.32 14.38
CA LEU A 23 -1.47 1.72 14.76
C LEU A 23 -2.39 2.12 15.94
N ARG A 24 -3.66 1.72 15.90
CA ARG A 24 -4.58 1.93 17.03
C ARG A 24 -4.10 1.27 18.33
N ALA A 25 -3.49 0.09 18.24
CA ALA A 25 -2.91 -0.57 19.42
C ALA A 25 -1.68 0.18 19.96
N ILE A 26 -0.81 0.67 19.07
CA ILE A 26 0.35 1.51 19.45
C ILE A 26 -0.12 2.78 20.18
N THR A 27 -1.14 3.47 19.67
CA THR A 27 -1.70 4.67 20.33
C THR A 27 -2.19 4.37 21.74
N ARG A 28 -2.82 3.21 21.97
CA ARG A 28 -3.24 2.78 23.32
C ARG A 28 -2.03 2.46 24.20
N LEU A 29 -1.02 1.77 23.66
CA LEU A 29 0.18 1.40 24.41
C LEU A 29 1.02 2.61 24.81
N LEU A 30 1.04 3.68 24.00
CA LEU A 30 1.74 4.92 24.31
C LEU A 30 1.30 5.54 25.66
N ALA A 31 0.03 5.36 26.05
CA ALA A 31 -0.48 5.87 27.32
C ALA A 31 0.03 5.09 28.54
N THR A 32 0.51 3.84 28.35
CA THR A 32 0.79 2.91 29.45
C THR A 32 2.21 2.34 29.44
N THR A 33 2.96 2.47 28.36
CA THR A 33 4.29 1.86 28.22
C THR A 33 5.43 2.83 28.57
N ARG A 34 6.50 2.29 29.17
CA ARG A 34 7.74 3.04 29.41
C ARG A 34 8.85 2.73 28.40
N SER A 35 8.68 1.70 27.56
CA SER A 35 9.71 1.31 26.59
C SER A 35 9.50 1.99 25.23
N THR A 36 10.19 3.11 25.03
CA THR A 36 10.23 3.83 23.74
C THR A 36 10.76 2.95 22.61
N VAL A 37 11.70 2.05 22.90
CA VAL A 37 12.28 1.14 21.90
C VAL A 37 11.23 0.18 21.35
N ASN A 38 10.38 -0.40 22.20
CA ASN A 38 9.32 -1.31 21.75
C ASN A 38 8.31 -0.57 20.87
N ILE A 39 7.92 0.65 21.25
CA ILE A 39 7.01 1.46 20.44
C ILE A 39 7.63 1.82 19.08
N ALA A 40 8.90 2.22 19.05
CA ALA A 40 9.59 2.51 17.79
C ALA A 40 9.63 1.28 16.87
N GLN A 41 9.86 0.08 17.41
CA GLN A 41 9.83 -1.17 16.64
C GLN A 41 8.43 -1.46 16.07
N GLN A 42 7.37 -1.26 16.85
CA GLN A 42 6.00 -1.46 16.38
C GLN A 42 5.63 -0.44 15.29
N ILE A 43 6.02 0.83 15.45
CA ILE A 43 5.80 1.87 14.43
C ILE A 43 6.51 1.48 13.13
N ARG A 44 7.79 1.07 13.20
CA ARG A 44 8.52 0.58 12.03
C ARG A 44 7.82 -0.59 11.33
N ALA A 45 7.19 -1.49 12.08
CA ALA A 45 6.41 -2.59 11.50
C ALA A 45 5.17 -2.09 10.75
N VAL A 46 4.49 -1.05 11.28
CA VAL A 46 3.37 -0.38 10.58
C VAL A 46 3.85 0.32 9.32
N GLU A 47 4.95 1.07 9.39
CA GLU A 47 5.55 1.74 8.23
C GLU A 47 5.88 0.75 7.12
N ALA A 48 6.54 -0.37 7.46
CA ALA A 48 6.85 -1.43 6.51
C ALA A 48 5.59 -2.03 5.89
N ALA A 49 4.54 -2.26 6.68
CA ALA A 49 3.27 -2.79 6.17
C ALA A 49 2.59 -1.84 5.17
N VAL A 50 2.61 -0.53 5.45
CA VAL A 50 2.07 0.51 4.56
C VAL A 50 2.93 0.65 3.30
N ALA A 51 4.26 0.65 3.43
CA ALA A 51 5.17 0.70 2.30
C ALA A 51 4.95 -0.47 1.33
N HIS A 52 4.80 -1.69 1.86
CA HIS A 52 4.46 -2.86 1.06
C HIS A 52 3.09 -2.74 0.38
N ALA A 53 2.07 -2.22 1.07
CA ALA A 53 0.75 -2.01 0.49
C ALA A 53 0.79 -1.03 -0.69
N LYS A 54 1.57 0.06 -0.56
CA LYS A 54 1.82 1.03 -1.63
C LYS A 54 2.52 0.39 -2.83
N GLN A 55 3.62 -0.34 -2.60
CA GLN A 55 4.36 -1.02 -3.67
C GLN A 55 3.47 -2.01 -4.42
N GLN A 56 2.71 -2.82 -3.69
CA GLN A 56 1.78 -3.77 -4.29
C GLN A 56 0.72 -3.05 -5.16
N LEU A 57 0.12 -1.96 -4.67
CA LEU A 57 -0.85 -1.18 -5.44
C LEU A 57 -0.26 -0.65 -6.76
N ILE A 58 0.97 -0.13 -6.71
CA ILE A 58 1.67 0.38 -7.90
C ILE A 58 1.96 -0.77 -8.87
N HIS A 59 2.51 -1.88 -8.39
CA HIS A 59 2.83 -3.05 -9.23
C HIS A 59 1.58 -3.63 -9.89
N ASP A 60 0.48 -3.77 -9.16
CA ASP A 60 -0.80 -4.28 -9.69
C ASP A 60 -1.32 -3.38 -10.83
N HIS A 61 -1.19 -2.06 -10.69
CA HIS A 61 -1.56 -1.11 -11.74
C HIS A 61 -0.63 -1.22 -12.96
N MET A 62 0.69 -1.23 -12.74
CA MET A 62 1.67 -1.38 -13.82
C MET A 62 1.44 -2.65 -14.64
N GLN A 63 1.20 -3.77 -13.95
CA GLN A 63 0.95 -5.05 -14.59
C GLN A 63 -0.33 -5.02 -15.44
N HIS A 64 -1.40 -4.40 -14.94
CA HIS A 64 -2.65 -4.24 -15.69
C HIS A 64 -2.49 -3.39 -16.96
N CYS A 65 -1.71 -2.30 -16.90
CA CYS A 65 -1.41 -1.49 -18.10
C CYS A 65 -0.67 -2.30 -19.17
N VAL A 66 0.33 -3.09 -18.75
CA VAL A 66 1.11 -3.95 -19.65
C VAL A 66 0.25 -5.07 -20.24
N GLU A 67 -0.55 -5.78 -19.42
CA GLU A 67 -1.44 -6.86 -19.85
C GLU A 67 -2.48 -6.37 -20.87
N ARG A 68 -2.97 -5.14 -20.71
CA ARG A 68 -3.92 -4.52 -21.65
C ARG A 68 -3.25 -3.95 -22.90
N ARG A 69 -1.92 -4.00 -22.99
CA ARG A 69 -1.12 -3.38 -24.05
C ARG A 69 -1.47 -1.89 -24.23
N ASP A 70 -1.84 -1.23 -23.13
CA ASP A 70 -2.21 0.18 -23.13
C ASP A 70 -0.95 1.02 -23.08
N LEU A 71 -0.44 1.33 -24.27
CA LEU A 71 0.74 2.17 -24.49
C LEU A 71 0.36 3.60 -24.88
N SER A 72 -0.86 4.04 -24.50
CA SER A 72 -1.27 5.42 -24.70
C SER A 72 -0.32 6.38 -23.98
N GLY A 73 -0.17 7.59 -24.53
CA GLY A 73 0.66 8.62 -23.92
C GLY A 73 0.22 8.95 -22.48
N ASP A 74 -1.07 8.80 -22.18
CA ASP A 74 -1.65 8.96 -20.85
C ASP A 74 -1.24 7.84 -19.89
N ALA A 75 -1.37 6.58 -20.29
CA ALA A 75 -0.90 5.45 -19.47
C ALA A 75 0.59 5.55 -19.16
N LEU A 76 1.42 5.93 -20.14
CA LEU A 76 2.86 6.15 -19.94
C LEU A 76 3.17 7.36 -19.04
N ARG A 77 2.30 8.37 -18.99
CA ARG A 77 2.42 9.49 -18.03
C ARG A 77 2.06 9.04 -16.62
N GLU A 78 0.97 8.29 -16.46
CA GLU A 78 0.53 7.75 -15.18
C GLU A 78 1.58 6.79 -14.59
N LEU A 79 2.09 5.84 -15.37
CA LEU A 79 3.16 4.93 -14.95
C LEU A 79 4.42 5.69 -14.47
N ARG A 80 4.82 6.74 -15.21
CA ARG A 80 5.95 7.60 -14.79
C ARG A 80 5.68 8.35 -13.49
N GLN A 81 4.43 8.73 -13.21
CA GLN A 81 4.09 9.35 -11.92
C GLN A 81 4.12 8.32 -10.79
N LEU A 82 3.55 7.13 -11.00
CA LEU A 82 3.53 6.06 -10.01
C LEU A 82 4.94 5.58 -9.65
N ALA A 83 5.85 5.50 -10.63
CA ALA A 83 7.25 5.13 -10.40
C ALA A 83 7.99 6.07 -9.43
N LYS A 84 7.55 7.32 -9.26
CA LYS A 84 8.14 8.27 -8.29
C LYS A 84 7.88 7.90 -6.83
N PHE A 85 6.94 7.00 -6.58
CA PHE A 85 6.55 6.56 -5.25
C PHE A 85 7.16 5.21 -4.87
N LEU A 86 8.00 4.62 -5.73
CA LEU A 86 8.82 3.44 -5.43
C LEU A 86 10.19 3.88 -4.92
#